data_AF-A0A1B7XA14-F1
#
_entry.id   AF-A0A1B7XA14-F1
#
_cell.length_a   1.000
_cell.length_b   1.000
_cell.length_c   1.000
_cell.angle_alpha   90.00
_cell.angle_beta   90.00
_cell.angle_gamma   90.00
#
_symmetry.space_group_name_H-M   'P 1'
#
loop_
_entity.id
_entity.type
_entity.pdbx_description
1 polymer ?
#
loop_
_entity_poly.entity_id
_entity_poly.type
_entity_poly.pdbx_seq_one_letter_code
_entity_poly.pdbx_strand_id
1 'polypeptide(L)'
;MMNYTGLDRPKKPGYYLFWKAMFVAICLLGIGFIYAAADFVDYNWRWEQVPQYFWLDKDLEVRSEAEGDLTKIDKTAAGYTLIIQDGGHEEIVNLPPDANIFLVEGDYVYMGDTIAEYRVSKPGILLEATYVTLKVSMLAIVLGIIVGILAGLMRISENPCLRWLSVTYVELIRGSPLLVQIFLWYFVAGSLINAMLDKVGLSAIPALWYGVFALAIFTGAYVAEIVRAGVQSVHRGQSEAARALGLSGQQAMRKVILPQAFRRILPPLAGQFISLIKDSSLLGVIAVRELTKATREVISSSLMSYELWIACTIMYLVLTFALSVAVQYLERRAVR
;
A
#
# COMPACT_ATOMS: atom_id res chain seq x y z
N MET A 1 24.68 31.41 38.98
CA MET A 1 24.02 30.15 38.57
C MET A 1 22.66 30.08 39.25
N MET A 2 21.57 30.45 38.58
CA MET A 2 20.22 30.20 39.07
C MET A 2 19.82 28.78 38.66
N ASN A 3 19.70 27.89 39.64
CA ASN A 3 19.16 26.55 39.46
C ASN A 3 17.64 26.66 39.21
N TYR A 4 17.18 26.25 38.03
CA TYR A 4 15.75 26.08 37.74
C TYR A 4 15.21 24.89 38.55
N THR A 5 14.61 25.14 39.71
CA THR A 5 14.18 24.11 40.68
C THR A 5 12.90 23.35 40.32
N GLY A 6 12.41 23.43 39.08
CA GLY A 6 11.07 22.95 38.70
C GLY A 6 10.98 21.81 37.68
N LEU A 7 11.96 21.65 36.78
CA LEU A 7 11.81 20.76 35.61
C LEU A 7 12.57 19.43 35.71
N ASP A 8 13.62 19.36 36.52
CA ASP A 8 14.53 18.20 36.57
C ASP A 8 14.69 17.58 37.96
N ARG A 9 13.64 17.52 38.79
CA ARG A 9 13.69 16.62 39.96
C ARG A 9 13.61 15.17 39.45
N PRO A 10 14.64 14.32 39.63
CA PRO A 10 14.58 12.93 39.21
C PRO A 10 13.40 12.28 39.93
N LYS A 11 12.40 11.84 39.16
CA LYS A 11 11.19 11.25 39.72
C LYS A 11 11.59 9.94 40.41
N LYS A 12 11.14 9.76 41.67
CA LYS A 12 11.45 8.55 42.45
C LYS A 12 11.04 7.30 41.64
N PRO A 13 11.73 6.15 41.79
CA PRO A 13 11.38 4.90 41.09
C PRO A 13 9.90 4.51 41.24
N GLY A 14 9.31 4.76 42.41
CA GLY A 14 7.89 4.51 42.69
C GLY A 14 6.92 5.33 41.81
N TYR A 15 7.29 6.53 41.37
CA TYR A 15 6.49 7.30 40.42
C TYR A 15 6.39 6.58 39.07
N TYR A 16 7.52 6.10 38.53
CA TYR A 16 7.52 5.35 37.27
C TYR A 16 6.78 4.03 37.39
N LEU A 17 6.95 3.32 38.50
CA LEU A 17 6.23 2.07 38.75
C LEU A 17 4.71 2.30 38.80
N PHE A 18 4.26 3.34 39.51
CA PHE A 18 2.84 3.71 39.55
C PHE A 18 2.27 3.97 38.16
N TRP A 19 2.93 4.80 37.34
CA TRP A 19 2.42 5.11 35.99
C TRP A 19 2.50 3.93 35.02
N LYS A 20 3.49 3.05 35.15
CA LYS A 20 3.53 1.78 34.40
C LYS A 20 2.36 0.87 34.81
N ALA A 21 2.09 0.74 36.11
CA ALA A 21 0.97 -0.04 36.61
C ALA A 21 -0.37 0.54 36.16
N MET A 22 -0.54 1.87 36.22
CA MET A 22 -1.72 2.58 35.73
C MET A 22 -1.93 2.33 34.22
N PHE A 23 -0.87 2.41 33.43
CA PHE A 23 -0.94 2.11 31.99
C PHE A 23 -1.41 0.67 31.73
N VAL A 24 -0.82 -0.32 32.41
CA VAL A 24 -1.25 -1.72 32.28
C VAL A 24 -2.71 -1.91 32.73
N ALA A 25 -3.12 -1.27 33.82
CA ALA A 25 -4.50 -1.33 34.30
C ALA A 25 -5.48 -0.74 33.27
N ILE A 26 -5.15 0.39 32.64
CA ILE A 26 -5.95 0.99 31.57
C ILE A 26 -6.03 0.06 30.36
N CYS A 27 -4.92 -0.55 29.94
CA CYS A 27 -4.93 -1.51 28.83
C CYS A 27 -5.81 -2.73 29.13
N LEU A 28 -5.70 -3.30 30.34
CA LEU A 28 -6.51 -4.44 30.76
C LEU A 28 -8.00 -4.08 30.87
N LEU A 29 -8.33 -2.90 31.41
CA LEU A 29 -9.71 -2.40 31.43
C LEU A 29 -10.26 -2.21 30.02
N GLY A 30 -9.45 -1.68 29.09
CA GLY A 30 -9.84 -1.54 27.68
C GLY A 30 -10.10 -2.88 27.00
N ILE A 31 -9.21 -3.85 27.20
CA ILE A 31 -9.39 -5.22 26.65
C ILE A 31 -10.62 -5.88 27.27
N GLY A 32 -10.80 -5.78 28.58
CA GLY A 32 -11.96 -6.32 29.28
C GLY A 32 -13.27 -5.68 28.82
N PHE A 33 -13.27 -4.36 28.56
CA PHE A 33 -14.41 -3.66 28.00
C PHE A 33 -14.76 -4.14 26.60
N ILE A 34 -13.76 -4.30 25.72
CA ILE A 34 -13.96 -4.83 24.35
C ILE A 34 -14.49 -6.26 24.40
N TYR A 35 -13.94 -7.11 25.28
CA TYR A 35 -14.40 -8.48 25.46
C TYR A 35 -15.85 -8.53 25.95
N ALA A 36 -16.19 -7.77 26.99
CA ALA A 36 -17.57 -7.70 27.47
C ALA A 36 -18.51 -7.17 26.38
N ALA A 37 -18.10 -6.13 25.64
CA ALA A 37 -18.88 -5.60 24.52
C ALA A 37 -19.06 -6.63 23.40
N ALA A 38 -18.05 -7.49 23.14
CA ALA A 38 -18.16 -8.58 22.18
C ALA A 38 -19.17 -9.65 22.63
N ASP A 39 -19.19 -9.99 23.93
CA ASP A 39 -20.16 -10.93 24.50
C ASP A 39 -21.61 -10.37 24.49
N PHE A 40 -21.78 -9.04 24.50
CA PHE A 40 -23.08 -8.41 24.36
C PHE A 40 -23.65 -8.46 22.93
N VAL A 41 -22.81 -8.68 21.92
CA VAL A 41 -23.25 -8.77 20.52
C VAL A 41 -23.54 -10.23 20.21
N ASP A 42 -24.77 -10.53 19.78
CA ASP A 42 -25.14 -11.86 19.29
C ASP A 42 -24.47 -12.13 17.93
N TYR A 43 -23.20 -12.55 17.99
CA TYR A 43 -22.36 -12.80 16.83
C TYR A 43 -21.51 -14.06 17.01
N ASN A 44 -21.61 -14.97 16.05
CA ASN A 44 -20.76 -16.14 15.97
C ASN A 44 -19.45 -15.80 15.27
N TRP A 45 -18.39 -15.67 16.07
CA TRP A 45 -17.03 -15.43 15.59
C TRP A 45 -16.49 -16.64 14.84
N ARG A 46 -16.05 -16.42 13.60
CA ARG A 46 -15.56 -17.43 12.64
C ARG A 46 -14.07 -17.28 12.35
N TRP A 47 -13.25 -17.15 13.40
CA TRP A 47 -11.80 -16.95 13.27
C TRP A 47 -11.10 -18.07 12.49
N GLU A 48 -11.66 -19.28 12.52
CA GLU A 48 -11.19 -20.46 11.79
C GLU A 48 -11.21 -20.28 10.26
N GLN A 49 -12.06 -19.39 9.74
CA GLN A 49 -12.16 -19.12 8.31
C GLN A 49 -11.16 -18.06 7.82
N VAL A 50 -10.56 -17.28 8.73
CA VAL A 50 -9.66 -16.17 8.37
C VAL A 50 -8.37 -16.62 7.65
N PRO A 51 -7.68 -17.71 8.08
CA PRO A 51 -6.42 -18.13 7.46
C PRO A 51 -6.50 -18.40 5.94
N GLN A 52 -7.66 -18.86 5.44
CA GLN A 52 -7.85 -19.16 4.01
C GLN A 52 -7.71 -17.94 3.10
N TYR A 53 -7.88 -16.72 3.66
CA TYR A 53 -7.73 -15.47 2.92
C TYR A 53 -6.28 -14.98 2.85
N PHE A 54 -5.39 -15.56 3.66
CA PHE A 54 -3.94 -15.35 3.59
C PHE A 54 -3.29 -16.38 2.69
N TRP A 55 -3.70 -17.63 2.79
CA TRP A 55 -3.19 -18.72 1.96
C TRP A 55 -4.36 -19.57 1.49
N LEU A 56 -4.53 -19.65 0.17
CA LEU A 56 -5.54 -20.52 -0.40
C LEU A 56 -4.89 -21.88 -0.66
N ASP A 57 -5.38 -22.90 0.04
CA ASP A 57 -5.09 -24.29 -0.20
C ASP A 57 -6.42 -25.01 -0.37
N LYS A 58 -6.83 -25.21 -1.63
CA LYS A 58 -8.09 -25.87 -1.98
C LYS A 58 -7.89 -26.78 -3.18
N ASP A 59 -8.59 -27.89 -3.14
CA ASP A 59 -8.72 -28.79 -4.27
C ASP A 59 -9.76 -28.20 -5.23
N LEU A 60 -9.36 -28.00 -6.49
CA LEU A 60 -10.22 -27.49 -7.54
C LEU A 60 -10.72 -28.67 -8.38
N GLU A 61 -12.03 -28.86 -8.36
CA GLU A 61 -12.73 -29.74 -9.29
C GLU A 61 -12.77 -29.10 -10.68
N VAL A 62 -12.26 -29.82 -11.67
CA VAL A 62 -12.42 -29.50 -13.08
C VAL A 62 -13.65 -30.25 -13.57
N ARG A 63 -14.63 -29.49 -14.06
CA ARG A 63 -15.89 -30.03 -14.56
C ARG A 63 -15.94 -29.92 -16.08
N SER A 64 -16.58 -30.90 -16.72
CA SER A 64 -16.76 -30.93 -18.17
C SER A 64 -17.66 -29.79 -18.64
N GLU A 65 -17.23 -29.03 -19.65
CA GLU A 65 -18.08 -28.01 -20.29
C GLU A 65 -18.89 -28.59 -21.46
N ALA A 66 -18.47 -29.74 -22.00
CA ALA A 66 -19.17 -30.51 -23.02
C ALA A 66 -19.58 -31.91 -22.52
N GLU A 67 -20.51 -32.53 -23.25
CA GLU A 67 -20.77 -33.97 -23.17
C GLU A 67 -19.97 -34.70 -24.27
N GLY A 68 -19.58 -35.96 -24.07
CA GLY A 68 -18.86 -36.74 -25.08
C GLY A 68 -18.02 -37.90 -24.55
N ASP A 69 -17.41 -38.66 -25.45
CA ASP A 69 -16.49 -39.75 -25.11
C ASP A 69 -15.08 -39.21 -24.84
N LEU A 70 -14.46 -39.65 -23.74
CA LEU A 70 -13.07 -39.36 -23.44
C LEU A 70 -12.16 -40.18 -24.37
N THR A 71 -11.67 -39.56 -25.44
CA THR A 71 -10.95 -40.27 -26.50
C THR A 71 -9.46 -40.43 -26.23
N LYS A 72 -8.85 -39.52 -25.46
CA LYS A 72 -7.40 -39.56 -25.20
C LYS A 72 -6.98 -38.82 -23.93
N ILE A 73 -6.04 -39.41 -23.18
CA ILE A 73 -5.35 -38.79 -22.05
C ILE A 73 -3.85 -38.69 -22.38
N ASP A 74 -3.42 -37.55 -22.91
CA ASP A 74 -2.00 -37.32 -23.23
C ASP A 74 -1.26 -36.70 -22.04
N LYS A 75 -0.22 -37.39 -21.55
CA LYS A 75 0.68 -36.85 -20.53
C LYS A 75 1.83 -36.07 -21.17
N THR A 76 1.84 -34.77 -20.98
CA THR A 76 2.89 -33.85 -21.44
C THR A 76 3.79 -33.43 -20.27
N ALA A 77 5.01 -32.94 -20.54
CA ALA A 77 5.88 -32.36 -19.51
C ALA A 77 5.23 -31.18 -18.75
N ALA A 78 4.20 -30.54 -19.32
CA ALA A 78 3.45 -29.46 -18.73
C ALA A 78 2.19 -29.92 -17.93
N GLY A 79 1.81 -31.20 -17.98
CA GLY A 79 0.58 -31.69 -17.34
C GLY A 79 -0.13 -32.80 -18.13
N TYR A 80 -1.45 -32.90 -17.98
CA TYR A 80 -2.30 -33.80 -18.76
C TYR A 80 -3.18 -33.01 -19.73
N THR A 81 -3.39 -33.54 -20.93
CA THR A 81 -4.33 -33.02 -21.92
C THR A 81 -5.39 -34.07 -22.17
N LEU A 82 -6.64 -33.73 -21.88
CA LEU A 82 -7.81 -34.58 -22.10
C LEU A 82 -8.54 -34.08 -23.34
N ILE A 83 -8.94 -35.02 -24.21
CA ILE A 83 -9.74 -34.75 -25.38
C ILE A 83 -11.09 -35.43 -25.20
N ILE A 84 -12.15 -34.62 -25.08
CA ILE A 84 -13.54 -35.08 -25.03
C ILE A 84 -14.14 -34.79 -26.40
N GLN A 85 -14.71 -35.81 -27.03
CA GLN A 85 -15.26 -35.70 -28.38
C GLN A 85 -16.74 -36.06 -28.41
N ASP A 86 -17.56 -35.18 -28.97
CA ASP A 86 -18.98 -35.44 -29.23
C ASP A 86 -19.34 -35.02 -30.65
N GLY A 87 -19.71 -35.99 -31.49
CA GLY A 87 -20.42 -35.79 -32.76
C GLY A 87 -19.79 -34.80 -33.79
N GLY A 88 -18.58 -34.30 -33.56
CA GLY A 88 -17.92 -33.25 -34.36
C GLY A 88 -17.32 -32.06 -33.57
N HIS A 89 -17.55 -31.96 -32.26
CA HIS A 89 -16.94 -30.99 -31.35
C HIS A 89 -15.87 -31.64 -30.46
N GLU A 90 -14.72 -30.98 -30.33
CA GLU A 90 -13.61 -31.40 -29.46
C GLU A 90 -13.41 -30.37 -28.35
N GLU A 91 -13.53 -30.81 -27.09
CA GLU A 91 -13.12 -30.04 -25.92
C GLU A 91 -11.71 -30.50 -25.50
N ILE A 92 -10.78 -29.55 -25.41
CA ILE A 92 -9.41 -29.81 -24.96
C ILE A 92 -9.26 -29.24 -23.55
N VAL A 93 -9.17 -30.13 -22.56
CA VAL A 93 -8.98 -29.76 -21.15
C VAL A 93 -7.51 -29.95 -20.77
N ASN A 94 -6.85 -28.86 -20.36
CA ASN A 94 -5.46 -28.89 -19.90
C ASN A 94 -5.40 -28.89 -18.38
N LEU A 95 -4.79 -29.92 -17.81
CA LEU A 95 -4.65 -30.14 -16.38
C LEU A 95 -3.18 -30.08 -15.96
N PRO A 96 -2.88 -29.58 -14.75
CA PRO A 96 -1.52 -29.60 -14.24
C PRO A 96 -1.05 -31.01 -13.86
N PRO A 97 0.27 -31.26 -13.74
CA PRO A 97 0.85 -32.60 -13.58
C PRO A 97 0.51 -33.30 -12.26
N ASP A 98 0.02 -32.55 -11.27
CA ASP A 98 -0.45 -32.98 -9.95
C ASP A 98 -1.97 -33.22 -9.89
N ALA A 99 -2.68 -33.14 -11.02
CA ALA A 99 -4.10 -33.44 -11.10
C ALA A 99 -4.38 -34.95 -10.91
N ASN A 100 -5.34 -35.25 -10.04
CA ASN A 100 -5.96 -36.57 -9.92
C ASN A 100 -7.12 -36.65 -10.91
N ILE A 101 -7.01 -37.53 -11.90
CA ILE A 101 -8.03 -37.74 -12.93
C ILE A 101 -8.91 -38.91 -12.48
N PHE A 102 -10.23 -38.71 -12.48
CA PHE A 102 -11.19 -39.74 -12.03
C PHE A 102 -11.71 -40.62 -13.18
N LEU A 103 -11.50 -40.21 -14.42
CA LEU A 103 -11.98 -40.85 -15.64
C LEU A 103 -10.91 -41.69 -16.32
N VAL A 104 -11.35 -42.70 -17.09
CA VAL A 104 -10.52 -43.57 -17.92
C VAL A 104 -10.83 -43.33 -19.40
N GLU A 105 -9.86 -43.58 -20.28
CA GLU A 105 -10.08 -43.53 -21.74
C GLU A 105 -11.26 -44.44 -22.14
N GLY A 106 -12.22 -43.88 -22.88
CA GLY A 106 -13.46 -44.54 -23.28
C GLY A 106 -14.65 -44.33 -22.34
N ASP A 107 -14.50 -43.60 -21.23
CA ASP A 107 -15.64 -43.19 -20.40
C ASP A 107 -16.44 -42.09 -21.10
N TYR A 108 -17.77 -42.19 -21.02
CA TYR A 108 -18.70 -41.15 -21.48
C TYR A 108 -18.90 -40.13 -20.37
N VAL A 109 -18.71 -38.84 -20.67
CA VAL A 109 -18.77 -37.72 -19.72
C VAL A 109 -19.97 -36.86 -20.04
N TYR A 110 -20.78 -36.52 -19.04
CA TYR A 110 -21.85 -35.54 -19.18
C TYR A 110 -21.36 -34.13 -18.85
N MET A 111 -22.04 -33.12 -19.40
CA MET A 111 -21.79 -31.73 -19.03
C MET A 111 -21.95 -31.53 -17.51
N GLY A 112 -20.91 -31.01 -16.87
CA GLY A 112 -20.87 -30.77 -15.43
C GLY A 112 -20.28 -31.89 -14.57
N ASP A 113 -19.94 -33.05 -15.16
CA ASP A 113 -19.25 -34.14 -14.45
C ASP A 113 -17.84 -33.72 -14.03
N THR A 114 -17.40 -34.20 -12.87
CA THR A 114 -16.05 -33.90 -12.35
C THR A 114 -15.03 -34.82 -12.99
N ILE A 115 -14.20 -34.24 -13.85
CA ILE A 115 -13.20 -34.94 -14.67
C ILE A 115 -11.94 -35.20 -13.85
N ALA A 116 -11.48 -34.17 -13.13
CA ALA A 116 -10.25 -34.21 -12.37
C ALA A 116 -10.30 -33.25 -11.19
N GLU A 117 -9.46 -33.50 -10.20
CA GLU A 117 -9.25 -32.64 -9.05
C GLU A 117 -7.76 -32.34 -8.92
N TYR A 118 -7.39 -31.08 -8.74
CA TYR A 118 -6.00 -30.71 -8.50
C TYR A 118 -5.89 -29.68 -7.39
N ARG A 119 -4.80 -29.77 -6.63
CA ARG A 119 -4.59 -28.93 -5.45
C ARG A 119 -3.97 -27.60 -5.85
N VAL A 120 -4.68 -26.50 -5.59
CA VAL A 120 -4.13 -25.15 -5.82
C VAL A 120 -3.69 -24.54 -4.50
N SER A 121 -2.37 -24.42 -4.35
CA SER A 121 -1.75 -23.66 -3.27
C SER A 121 -1.25 -22.32 -3.80
N LYS A 122 -1.94 -21.22 -3.47
CA LYS A 122 -1.56 -19.86 -3.88
C LYS A 122 -1.77 -18.82 -2.77
N PRO A 123 -1.08 -17.66 -2.82
CA PRO A 123 -1.35 -16.56 -1.90
C PRO A 123 -2.83 -16.18 -1.92
N GLY A 124 -3.42 -16.04 -0.74
CA GLY A 124 -4.80 -15.62 -0.60
C GLY A 124 -4.99 -14.15 -0.95
N ILE A 125 -6.25 -13.76 -1.14
CA ILE A 125 -6.64 -12.42 -1.59
C ILE A 125 -6.07 -11.29 -0.73
N LEU A 126 -5.91 -11.48 0.59
CA LEU A 126 -5.38 -10.45 1.48
C LEU A 126 -3.86 -10.25 1.30
N LEU A 127 -3.11 -11.33 1.02
CA LEU A 127 -1.67 -11.21 0.72
C LEU A 127 -1.45 -10.59 -0.65
N GLU A 128 -2.22 -10.99 -1.66
CA GLU A 128 -2.18 -10.36 -2.99
C GLU A 128 -2.48 -8.85 -2.90
N ALA A 129 -3.51 -8.48 -2.14
CA ALA A 129 -3.90 -7.09 -1.95
C ALA A 129 -2.86 -6.29 -1.16
N THR A 130 -2.20 -6.93 -0.18
CA THR A 130 -1.06 -6.33 0.54
C THR A 130 0.09 -6.00 -0.41
N TYR A 131 0.40 -6.91 -1.34
CA TYR A 131 1.39 -6.63 -2.38
C TYR A 131 0.96 -5.45 -3.26
N VAL A 132 -0.31 -5.35 -3.65
CA VAL A 132 -0.83 -4.20 -4.40
C VAL A 132 -0.67 -2.90 -3.61
N THR A 133 -1.04 -2.88 -2.32
CA THR A 133 -0.84 -1.74 -1.41
C THR A 133 0.62 -1.29 -1.40
N LEU A 134 1.57 -2.21 -1.20
CA LEU A 134 3.00 -1.89 -1.23
C LEU A 134 3.46 -1.38 -2.60
N LYS A 135 3.02 -2.02 -3.68
CA LYS A 135 3.35 -1.64 -5.06
C LYS A 135 2.92 -0.23 -5.36
N VAL A 136 1.65 0.12 -5.09
CA VAL A 136 1.13 1.47 -5.39
C VAL A 136 1.80 2.54 -4.52
N SER A 137 2.01 2.27 -3.23
CA SER A 137 2.69 3.20 -2.32
C SER A 137 4.16 3.42 -2.70
N MET A 138 4.87 2.37 -3.14
CA MET A 138 6.26 2.48 -3.60
C MET A 138 6.40 3.27 -4.89
N LEU A 139 5.51 3.06 -5.86
CA LEU A 139 5.50 3.87 -7.09
C LEU A 139 5.16 5.34 -6.77
N ALA A 140 4.15 5.56 -5.94
CA ALA A 140 3.71 6.90 -5.57
C ALA A 140 4.75 7.67 -4.75
N ILE A 141 5.49 7.02 -3.82
CA ILE A 141 6.53 7.72 -3.03
C ILE A 141 7.70 8.13 -3.91
N VAL A 142 8.13 7.27 -4.85
CA VAL A 142 9.25 7.59 -5.75
C VAL A 142 8.90 8.80 -6.62
N LEU A 143 7.72 8.79 -7.25
CA LEU A 143 7.24 9.92 -8.04
C LEU A 143 6.99 11.16 -7.18
N GLY A 144 6.42 10.98 -5.99
CA GLY A 144 6.16 12.06 -5.04
C GLY A 144 7.45 12.72 -4.53
N ILE A 145 8.52 11.96 -4.31
CA ILE A 145 9.83 12.51 -3.95
C ILE A 145 10.39 13.35 -5.11
N ILE A 146 10.28 12.87 -6.35
CA ILE A 146 10.74 13.63 -7.53
C ILE A 146 9.98 14.95 -7.64
N VAL A 147 8.64 14.89 -7.62
CA VAL A 147 7.78 16.08 -7.70
C VAL A 147 8.07 17.03 -6.53
N GLY A 148 8.19 16.49 -5.31
CA GLY A 148 8.41 17.27 -4.11
C GLY A 148 9.79 17.91 -4.03
N ILE A 149 10.85 17.25 -4.49
CA ILE A 149 12.18 17.88 -4.60
C ILE A 149 12.13 19.04 -5.60
N LEU A 150 11.54 18.82 -6.78
CA LEU A 150 11.40 19.87 -7.79
C LEU A 150 10.60 21.07 -7.26
N ALA A 151 9.42 20.82 -6.68
CA ALA A 151 8.59 21.86 -6.09
C ALA A 151 9.28 22.54 -4.88
N GLY A 152 9.91 21.79 -4.00
CA GLY A 152 10.65 22.34 -2.85
C GLY A 152 11.79 23.27 -3.28
N LEU A 153 12.54 22.90 -4.33
CA LEU A 153 13.57 23.74 -4.93
C LEU A 153 12.99 24.98 -5.63
N MET A 154 11.87 24.84 -6.34
CA MET A 154 11.15 25.99 -6.92
C MET A 154 10.68 26.97 -5.83
N ARG A 155 10.22 26.48 -4.67
CA ARG A 155 9.74 27.31 -3.56
C ARG A 155 10.82 28.15 -2.89
N ILE A 156 12.07 27.69 -2.91
CA ILE A 156 13.22 28.44 -2.39
C ILE A 156 13.91 29.32 -3.45
N SER A 157 13.47 29.25 -4.71
CA SER A 157 14.05 30.03 -5.80
C SER A 157 13.79 31.53 -5.63
N GLU A 158 14.75 32.34 -6.09
CA GLU A 158 14.60 33.79 -6.20
C GLU A 158 13.69 34.17 -7.38
N ASN A 159 13.49 33.27 -8.36
CA ASN A 159 12.61 33.52 -9.49
C ASN A 159 11.13 33.52 -9.04
N PRO A 160 10.40 34.64 -9.18
CA PRO A 160 9.02 34.72 -8.73
C PRO A 160 8.11 33.72 -9.46
N CYS A 161 8.27 33.47 -10.75
CA CYS A 161 7.41 32.52 -11.47
C CYS A 161 7.49 31.10 -10.85
N LEU A 162 8.72 30.60 -10.64
CA LEU A 162 8.93 29.28 -10.03
C LEU A 162 8.38 29.22 -8.60
N ARG A 163 8.63 30.26 -7.81
CA ARG A 163 8.16 30.33 -6.43
C ARG A 163 6.63 30.32 -6.37
N TRP A 164 5.96 31.13 -7.18
CA TRP A 164 4.51 31.24 -7.18
C TRP A 164 3.85 29.97 -7.73
N LEU A 165 4.41 29.34 -8.77
CA LEU A 165 3.93 28.03 -9.24
C LEU A 165 3.99 26.98 -8.13
N SER A 166 5.11 26.90 -7.41
CA SER A 166 5.23 25.95 -6.30
C SER A 166 4.30 26.29 -5.14
N VAL A 167 4.12 27.57 -4.80
CA VAL A 167 3.18 27.97 -3.74
C VAL A 167 1.77 27.54 -4.13
N THR A 168 1.29 27.91 -5.31
CA THR A 168 -0.05 27.54 -5.79
C THR A 168 -0.25 26.02 -5.79
N TYR A 169 0.69 25.25 -6.34
CA TYR A 169 0.64 23.79 -6.32
C TYR A 169 0.52 23.25 -4.89
N VAL A 170 1.39 23.66 -3.98
CA VAL A 170 1.41 23.13 -2.61
C VAL A 170 0.15 23.52 -1.83
N GLU A 171 -0.28 24.78 -1.92
CA GLU A 171 -1.45 25.26 -1.18
C GLU A 171 -2.75 24.62 -1.70
N LEU A 172 -2.92 24.44 -3.03
CA LEU A 172 -4.09 23.76 -3.59
C LEU A 172 -4.16 22.29 -3.19
N ILE A 173 -3.03 21.59 -3.26
CA ILE A 173 -2.99 20.15 -2.99
C ILE A 173 -3.10 19.85 -1.50
N ARG A 174 -2.44 20.63 -0.63
CA ARG A 174 -2.56 20.42 0.82
C ARG A 174 -3.86 21.00 1.39
N GLY A 175 -4.45 21.98 0.71
CA GLY A 175 -5.73 22.58 1.09
C GLY A 175 -6.96 21.79 0.66
N SER A 176 -6.80 20.71 -0.12
CA SER A 176 -7.92 19.89 -0.60
C SER A 176 -7.84 18.43 -0.11
N PRO A 177 -8.99 17.74 0.08
CA PRO A 177 -9.00 16.34 0.50
C PRO A 177 -8.39 15.41 -0.55
N LEU A 178 -7.54 14.47 -0.11
CA LEU A 178 -6.93 13.47 -0.99
C LEU A 178 -7.98 12.65 -1.76
N LEU A 179 -9.08 12.26 -1.11
CA LEU A 179 -10.15 11.50 -1.76
C LEU A 179 -10.74 12.24 -2.98
N VAL A 180 -10.94 13.56 -2.85
CA VAL A 180 -11.43 14.39 -3.96
C VAL A 180 -10.39 14.45 -5.08
N GLN A 181 -9.11 14.56 -4.75
CA GLN A 181 -8.03 14.53 -5.75
C GLN A 181 -7.98 13.18 -6.49
N ILE A 182 -8.16 12.05 -5.79
CA ILE A 182 -8.26 10.73 -6.42
C ILE A 182 -9.42 10.69 -7.43
N PHE A 183 -10.59 11.23 -7.06
CA PHE A 183 -11.71 11.33 -7.99
C PHE A 183 -11.42 12.22 -9.19
N LEU A 184 -10.77 13.38 -9.00
CA LEU A 184 -10.38 14.24 -10.12
C LEU A 184 -9.40 13.53 -11.06
N TRP A 185 -8.39 12.84 -10.52
CA TRP A 185 -7.43 12.10 -11.32
C TRP A 185 -8.06 10.95 -12.11
N TYR A 186 -8.98 10.20 -11.50
CA TYR A 186 -9.59 9.06 -12.16
C TYR A 186 -10.75 9.46 -13.09
N PHE A 187 -11.76 10.16 -12.57
CA PHE A 187 -12.98 10.45 -13.32
C PHE A 187 -12.84 11.60 -14.31
N VAL A 188 -12.03 12.62 -14.00
CA VAL A 188 -11.86 13.78 -14.88
C VAL A 188 -10.63 13.60 -15.77
N ALA A 189 -9.44 13.51 -15.17
CA ALA A 189 -8.22 13.38 -15.97
C ALA A 189 -8.18 12.03 -16.70
N GLY A 190 -8.55 10.93 -16.05
CA GLY A 190 -8.53 9.62 -16.67
C GLY A 190 -9.51 9.43 -17.82
N SER A 191 -10.72 10.00 -17.71
CA SER A 191 -11.68 9.96 -18.82
C SER A 191 -11.20 10.79 -20.02
N LEU A 192 -10.68 12.00 -19.78
CA LEU A 192 -10.13 12.86 -20.84
C LEU A 192 -8.91 12.21 -21.52
N ILE A 193 -7.93 11.75 -20.72
CA ILE A 193 -6.70 11.16 -21.24
C ILE A 193 -7.01 9.88 -22.02
N ASN A 194 -7.81 8.97 -21.47
CA ASN A 194 -8.16 7.73 -22.18
C ASN A 194 -8.98 8.00 -23.45
N ALA A 195 -9.86 9.00 -23.47
CA ALA A 195 -10.56 9.40 -24.68
C ALA A 195 -9.63 10.01 -25.75
N MET A 196 -8.58 10.73 -25.35
CA MET A 196 -7.55 11.22 -26.27
C MET A 196 -6.68 10.07 -26.82
N LEU A 197 -6.32 9.10 -25.98
CA LEU A 197 -5.55 7.92 -26.39
C LEU A 197 -6.32 7.06 -27.39
N ASP A 198 -7.60 6.82 -27.15
CA ASP A 198 -8.48 6.08 -28.05
C ASP A 198 -8.55 6.71 -29.45
N LYS A 199 -8.64 8.05 -29.52
CA LYS A 199 -8.61 8.79 -30.80
C LYS A 199 -7.32 8.62 -31.60
N VAL A 200 -6.21 8.31 -30.94
CA VAL A 200 -4.89 8.10 -31.56
C VAL A 200 -4.60 6.59 -31.72
N GLY A 201 -5.55 5.72 -31.38
CA GLY A 201 -5.41 4.26 -31.49
C GLY A 201 -4.52 3.64 -30.39
N LEU A 202 -4.37 4.31 -29.25
CA LEU A 202 -3.57 3.85 -28.11
C LEU A 202 -4.45 3.21 -27.03
N SER A 203 -3.91 2.21 -26.33
CA SER A 203 -4.59 1.51 -25.24
C SER A 203 -4.84 2.43 -24.04
N ALA A 204 -6.01 2.26 -23.40
CA ALA A 204 -6.36 2.98 -22.18
C ALA A 204 -5.38 2.69 -21.02
N ILE A 205 -5.12 3.72 -20.22
CA ILE A 205 -4.32 3.61 -19.00
C ILE A 205 -5.19 3.00 -17.88
N PRO A 206 -4.70 1.96 -17.17
CA PRO A 206 -5.42 1.37 -16.03
C PRO A 206 -5.64 2.33 -14.85
N ALA A 207 -6.74 2.13 -14.10
CA ALA A 207 -7.10 2.87 -12.89
C ALA A 207 -5.95 3.00 -11.86
N LEU A 208 -5.13 1.95 -11.75
CA LEU A 208 -3.97 1.89 -10.86
C LEU A 208 -3.04 3.10 -11.07
N TRP A 209 -2.75 3.48 -12.32
CA TRP A 209 -1.83 4.57 -12.60
C TRP A 209 -2.39 5.93 -12.24
N TYR A 210 -3.70 6.16 -12.47
CA TYR A 210 -4.36 7.38 -12.01
C TYR A 210 -4.34 7.49 -10.48
N GLY A 211 -4.52 6.37 -9.77
CA GLY A 211 -4.32 6.31 -8.32
C GLY A 211 -2.89 6.63 -7.89
N VAL A 212 -1.89 6.04 -8.56
CA VAL A 212 -0.47 6.32 -8.30
C VAL A 212 -0.14 7.79 -8.55
N PHE A 213 -0.64 8.41 -9.62
CA PHE A 213 -0.42 9.83 -9.91
C PHE A 213 -1.10 10.73 -8.87
N ALA A 214 -2.33 10.42 -8.47
CA ALA A 214 -3.02 11.17 -7.41
C ALA A 214 -2.22 11.15 -6.10
N LEU A 215 -1.80 9.96 -5.67
CA LEU A 215 -0.99 9.79 -4.46
C LEU A 215 0.39 10.45 -4.59
N ALA A 216 1.04 10.38 -5.75
CA ALA A 216 2.35 11.00 -5.99
C ALA A 216 2.28 12.52 -5.95
N ILE A 217 1.27 13.11 -6.59
CA ILE A 217 1.05 14.56 -6.64
C ILE A 217 0.67 15.09 -5.25
N PHE A 218 -0.16 14.35 -4.51
CA PHE A 218 -0.47 14.66 -3.12
C PHE A 218 0.78 14.62 -2.24
N THR A 219 1.49 13.49 -2.27
CA THR A 219 2.72 13.29 -1.50
C THR A 219 3.79 14.31 -1.85
N GLY A 220 3.93 14.66 -3.13
CA GLY A 220 4.88 15.65 -3.61
C GLY A 220 4.70 17.02 -2.96
N ALA A 221 3.47 17.43 -2.63
CA ALA A 221 3.23 18.71 -1.99
C ALA A 221 3.72 18.71 -0.53
N TYR A 222 3.56 17.60 0.19
CA TYR A 222 4.11 17.42 1.54
C TYR A 222 5.64 17.32 1.49
N VAL A 223 6.19 16.56 0.54
CA VAL A 223 7.64 16.47 0.35
C VAL A 223 8.25 17.83 0.00
N ALA A 224 7.59 18.66 -0.80
CA ALA A 224 8.05 20.01 -1.12
C ALA A 224 8.22 20.87 0.13
N GLU A 225 7.28 20.78 1.07
CA GLU A 225 7.36 21.49 2.34
C GLU A 225 8.43 20.93 3.27
N ILE A 226 8.61 19.60 3.28
CA ILE A 226 9.70 18.96 4.00
C ILE A 226 11.05 19.46 3.46
N VAL A 227 11.22 19.50 2.13
CA VAL A 227 12.45 19.99 1.48
C VAL A 227 12.69 21.46 1.83
N ARG A 228 11.67 22.32 1.69
CA ARG A 228 11.75 23.74 2.05
C ARG A 228 12.13 23.94 3.52
N ALA A 229 11.46 23.25 4.43
CA ALA A 229 11.72 23.32 5.87
C ALA A 229 13.13 22.79 6.21
N GLY A 230 13.55 21.72 5.55
CA GLY A 230 14.89 21.16 5.67
C GLY A 230 15.98 22.17 5.30
N VAL A 231 15.83 22.85 4.15
CA VAL A 231 16.77 23.90 3.72
C VAL A 231 16.75 25.09 4.69
N GLN A 232 15.56 25.58 5.08
CA GLN A 232 15.42 26.73 5.98
C GLN A 232 15.91 26.46 7.40
N SER A 233 15.94 25.20 7.83
CA SER A 233 16.42 24.85 9.16
C SER A 233 17.93 25.10 9.32
N VAL A 234 18.70 25.08 8.23
CA VAL A 234 20.16 25.28 8.28
C VAL A 234 20.46 26.70 8.78
N HIS A 235 21.32 26.81 9.79
CA HIS A 235 21.61 28.09 10.45
C HIS A 235 22.15 29.12 9.45
N ARG A 236 21.61 30.35 9.47
CA ARG A 236 21.97 31.41 8.52
C ARG A 236 23.47 31.70 8.47
N GLY A 237 24.15 31.59 9.63
CA GLY A 237 25.62 31.71 9.73
C GLY A 237 26.41 30.74 8.83
N GLN A 238 25.85 29.58 8.45
CA GLN A 238 26.49 28.69 7.47
C GLN A 238 26.52 29.31 6.07
N SER A 239 25.43 29.96 5.67
CA SER A 239 25.34 30.70 4.41
C SER A 239 26.26 31.93 4.45
N GLU A 240 26.24 32.68 5.54
CA GLU A 240 27.11 33.86 5.73
C GLU A 240 28.59 33.50 5.71
N ALA A 241 29.01 32.44 6.41
CA ALA A 241 30.39 31.96 6.40
C ALA A 241 30.82 31.47 4.99
N ALA A 242 29.95 30.73 4.30
CA ALA A 242 30.22 30.28 2.93
C ALA A 242 30.41 31.47 1.98
N ARG A 243 29.57 32.50 2.08
CA ARG A 243 29.68 33.74 1.29
C ARG A 243 30.94 34.54 1.66
N ALA A 244 31.31 34.59 2.95
CA ALA A 244 32.53 35.25 3.42
C ALA A 244 33.81 34.57 2.90
N LEU A 245 33.77 33.26 2.66
CA LEU A 245 34.84 32.49 2.01
C LEU A 245 34.83 32.60 0.47
N GLY A 246 34.03 33.50 -0.10
CA GLY A 246 34.01 33.78 -1.54
C GLY A 246 33.13 32.84 -2.38
N LEU A 247 32.35 31.95 -1.76
CA LEU A 247 31.40 31.10 -2.51
C LEU A 247 30.22 31.93 -3.03
N SER A 248 29.78 31.68 -4.27
CA SER A 248 28.53 32.21 -4.79
C SER A 248 27.31 31.60 -4.08
N GLY A 249 26.12 32.20 -4.21
CA GLY A 249 24.90 31.65 -3.61
C GLY A 249 24.59 30.21 -4.03
N GLN A 250 24.78 29.87 -5.31
CA GLN A 250 24.65 28.49 -5.80
C GLN A 250 25.72 27.56 -5.25
N GLN A 251 26.97 28.03 -5.14
CA GLN A 251 28.05 27.23 -4.56
C GLN A 251 27.82 26.96 -3.06
N ALA A 252 27.40 27.98 -2.30
CA ALA A 252 27.03 27.85 -0.90
C ALA A 252 25.85 26.87 -0.73
N MET A 253 24.81 27.00 -1.57
CA MET A 253 23.67 26.08 -1.58
C MET A 253 24.11 24.63 -1.82
N ARG A 254 24.88 24.37 -2.89
CA ARG A 254 25.26 23.01 -3.28
C ARG A 254 26.28 22.37 -2.32
N LYS A 255 27.27 23.13 -1.85
CA LYS A 255 28.41 22.58 -1.11
C LYS A 255 28.23 22.60 0.41
N VAL A 256 27.42 23.52 0.95
CA VAL A 256 27.29 23.73 2.40
C VAL A 256 25.87 23.45 2.89
N ILE A 257 24.87 24.08 2.28
CA ILE A 257 23.49 24.06 2.79
C ILE A 257 22.80 22.73 2.46
N LEU A 258 22.81 22.31 1.19
CA LEU A 258 22.07 21.13 0.73
C LEU A 258 22.54 19.82 1.41
N PRO A 259 23.84 19.55 1.63
CA PRO A 259 24.28 18.36 2.37
C PRO A 259 23.77 18.34 3.81
N GLN A 260 23.71 19.50 4.48
CA GLN A 260 23.19 19.62 5.85
C GLN A 260 21.66 19.48 5.87
N ALA A 261 20.97 20.12 4.92
CA ALA A 261 19.52 20.04 4.77
C ALA A 261 19.06 18.60 4.50
N PHE A 262 19.78 17.86 3.66
CA PHE A 262 19.46 16.46 3.31
C PHE A 262 19.35 15.57 4.56
N ARG A 263 20.30 15.69 5.51
CA ARG A 263 20.26 14.94 6.77
C ARG A 263 19.02 15.26 7.63
N ARG A 264 18.48 16.47 7.50
CA ARG A 264 17.28 16.92 8.23
C ARG A 264 15.97 16.60 7.50
N ILE A 265 16.05 16.39 6.18
CA ILE A 265 14.92 16.01 5.32
C ILE A 265 14.60 14.51 5.47
N LEU A 266 15.61 13.65 5.67
CA LEU A 266 15.42 12.20 5.72
C LEU A 266 14.40 11.72 6.78
N PRO A 267 14.44 12.15 8.06
CA PRO A 267 13.50 11.66 9.07
C PRO A 267 12.01 11.94 8.74
N PRO A 268 11.60 13.18 8.40
CA PRO A 268 10.19 13.45 8.05
C PRO A 268 9.75 12.79 6.74
N LEU A 269 10.65 12.57 5.77
CA LEU A 269 10.31 11.81 4.55
C LEU A 269 9.85 10.39 4.87
N ALA A 270 10.46 9.77 5.87
CA ALA A 270 10.11 8.41 6.24
C ALA A 270 8.72 8.33 6.93
N GLY A 271 8.39 9.34 7.74
CA GLY A 271 7.03 9.53 8.23
C GLY A 271 6.01 9.72 7.10
N GLN A 272 6.38 10.47 6.06
CA GLN A 272 5.55 10.63 4.87
C GLN A 272 5.31 9.32 4.13
N PHE A 273 6.33 8.45 4.03
CA PHE A 273 6.18 7.13 3.41
C PHE A 273 5.22 6.22 4.19
N ILE A 274 5.28 6.22 5.53
CA ILE A 274 4.36 5.46 6.38
C ILE A 274 2.92 5.99 6.23
N SER A 275 2.74 7.30 6.15
CA SER A 275 1.42 7.90 5.88
C SER A 275 0.88 7.48 4.51
N LEU A 276 1.72 7.45 3.48
CA LEU A 276 1.32 7.08 2.12
C LEU A 276 0.80 5.63 2.01
N ILE A 277 1.32 4.70 2.81
CA ILE A 277 0.77 3.34 2.89
C ILE A 277 -0.68 3.36 3.36
N LYS A 278 -0.99 4.18 4.37
CA LYS A 278 -2.37 4.31 4.86
C LYS A 278 -3.24 5.04 3.85
N ASP A 279 -2.74 6.12 3.25
CA ASP A 279 -3.46 6.91 2.25
C ASP A 279 -3.83 6.09 1.00
N SER A 280 -3.04 5.06 0.67
CA SER A 280 -3.35 4.14 -0.43
C SER A 280 -4.66 3.38 -0.24
N SER A 281 -5.18 3.25 0.99
CA SER A 281 -6.49 2.61 1.25
C SER A 281 -7.64 3.33 0.56
N LEU A 282 -7.48 4.62 0.25
CA LEU A 282 -8.48 5.40 -0.46
C LEU A 282 -8.62 4.97 -1.93
N LEU A 283 -7.65 4.27 -2.52
CA LEU A 283 -7.73 3.83 -3.91
C LEU A 283 -8.82 2.77 -4.15
N GLY A 284 -9.33 2.13 -3.09
CA GLY A 284 -10.45 1.19 -3.20
C GLY A 284 -11.72 1.80 -3.82
N VAL A 285 -11.89 3.13 -3.76
CA VAL A 285 -13.04 3.84 -4.34
C VAL A 285 -13.00 3.88 -5.88
N ILE A 286 -11.81 3.72 -6.47
CA ILE A 286 -11.61 3.62 -7.93
C ILE A 286 -11.32 2.18 -8.36
N ALA A 287 -11.80 1.22 -7.57
CA ALA A 287 -11.69 -0.22 -7.81
C ALA A 287 -10.25 -0.77 -7.90
N VAL A 288 -9.26 -0.07 -7.35
CA VAL A 288 -7.94 -0.66 -7.13
C VAL A 288 -8.04 -1.63 -5.96
N ARG A 289 -7.78 -2.91 -6.20
CA ARG A 289 -7.87 -3.99 -5.20
C ARG A 289 -6.66 -4.01 -4.26
N GLU A 290 -6.49 -2.93 -3.52
CA GLU A 290 -5.58 -2.83 -2.37
C GLU A 290 -6.20 -3.48 -1.12
N LEU A 291 -5.45 -3.58 -0.03
CA LEU A 291 -5.82 -4.32 1.18
C LEU A 291 -7.22 -3.97 1.74
N THR A 292 -7.59 -2.69 1.82
CA THR A 292 -8.90 -2.27 2.34
C THR A 292 -10.04 -2.71 1.42
N LYS A 293 -9.87 -2.53 0.10
CA LYS A 293 -10.82 -2.94 -0.93
C LYS A 293 -11.01 -4.45 -0.97
N ALA A 294 -9.91 -5.22 -0.95
CA ALA A 294 -9.94 -6.67 -0.89
C ALA A 294 -10.67 -7.16 0.36
N THR A 295 -10.37 -6.57 1.53
CA THR A 295 -11.08 -6.87 2.78
C THR A 295 -12.59 -6.66 2.61
N ARG A 296 -13.01 -5.55 2.02
CA ARG A 296 -14.43 -5.26 1.78
C ARG A 296 -15.08 -6.26 0.83
N GLU A 297 -14.38 -6.71 -0.21
CA GLU A 297 -14.87 -7.74 -1.14
C GLU A 297 -15.07 -9.08 -0.44
N VAL A 298 -14.13 -9.49 0.42
CA VAL A 298 -14.27 -10.71 1.22
C VAL A 298 -15.42 -10.57 2.22
N ILE A 299 -15.58 -9.42 2.87
CA ILE A 299 -16.71 -9.18 3.78
C ILE A 299 -18.04 -9.30 3.03
N SER A 300 -18.12 -8.74 1.83
CA SER A 300 -19.35 -8.78 1.03
C SER A 300 -19.77 -10.19 0.62
N SER A 301 -18.83 -11.14 0.56
CA SER A 301 -19.10 -12.54 0.16
C SER A 301 -19.23 -13.49 1.35
N SER A 302 -18.46 -13.30 2.42
CA SER A 302 -18.44 -14.16 3.61
C SER A 302 -19.35 -13.68 4.76
N LEU A 303 -19.75 -12.40 4.72
CA LEU A 303 -20.44 -11.68 5.79
C LEU A 303 -19.67 -11.67 7.12
N MET A 304 -18.35 -11.90 7.09
CA MET A 304 -17.43 -11.90 8.24
C MET A 304 -16.89 -10.50 8.52
N SER A 305 -17.76 -9.55 8.86
CA SER A 305 -17.36 -8.14 9.00
C SER A 305 -16.33 -7.90 10.10
N TYR A 306 -16.49 -8.50 11.27
CA TYR A 306 -15.66 -8.15 12.44
C TYR A 306 -14.24 -8.69 12.31
N GLU A 307 -14.09 -9.99 12.03
CA GLU A 307 -12.80 -10.67 11.94
C GLU A 307 -11.94 -10.07 10.82
N LEU A 308 -12.56 -9.76 9.67
CA LEU A 308 -11.84 -9.24 8.50
C LEU A 308 -11.42 -7.78 8.69
N TRP A 309 -12.22 -6.93 9.35
CA TRP A 309 -11.77 -5.58 9.69
C TRP A 309 -10.67 -5.57 10.74
N ILE A 310 -10.73 -6.48 11.73
CA ILE A 310 -9.64 -6.65 12.70
C ILE A 310 -8.38 -7.16 12.00
N ALA A 311 -8.49 -8.18 11.15
CA ALA A 311 -7.36 -8.71 10.38
C ALA A 311 -6.73 -7.63 9.48
N CYS A 312 -7.54 -6.88 8.73
CA CYS A 312 -7.09 -5.76 7.91
C CYS A 312 -6.34 -4.70 8.74
N THR A 313 -6.87 -4.34 9.92
CA THR A 313 -6.23 -3.38 10.84
C THR A 313 -4.88 -3.90 11.33
N ILE A 314 -4.81 -5.16 11.75
CA ILE A 314 -3.56 -5.81 12.18
C ILE A 314 -2.56 -5.83 11.03
N MET A 315 -2.99 -6.12 9.80
CA MET A 315 -2.12 -6.13 8.63
C MET A 315 -1.54 -4.75 8.33
N TYR A 316 -2.34 -3.68 8.34
CA TYR A 316 -1.81 -2.31 8.22
C TYR A 316 -0.86 -1.95 9.36
N LEU A 317 -1.17 -2.36 10.59
CA LEU A 317 -0.30 -2.13 11.74
C LEU A 317 1.03 -2.84 11.57
N VAL A 318 1.05 -4.12 11.19
CA VAL A 318 2.26 -4.90 10.93
C VAL A 318 3.09 -4.25 9.82
N LEU A 319 2.45 -3.85 8.70
CA LEU A 319 3.12 -3.15 7.61
C LEU A 319 3.76 -1.85 8.09
N THR A 320 2.96 -0.95 8.68
CA THR A 320 3.44 0.38 9.11
C THR A 320 4.47 0.30 10.24
N PHE A 321 4.33 -0.65 11.16
CA PHE A 321 5.28 -0.90 12.23
C PHE A 321 6.60 -1.44 11.71
N ALA A 322 6.57 -2.47 10.84
CA ALA A 322 7.78 -3.03 10.22
C ALA A 322 8.55 -1.95 9.44
N LEU A 323 7.84 -1.11 8.69
CA LEU A 323 8.45 0.03 8.01
C LEU A 323 9.02 1.07 8.98
N SER A 324 8.30 1.41 10.05
CA SER A 324 8.78 2.35 11.07
C SER A 324 10.09 1.87 11.70
N VAL A 325 10.18 0.58 12.06
CA VAL A 325 11.42 -0.01 12.59
C VAL A 325 12.55 0.02 11.56
N ALA A 326 12.27 -0.36 10.31
CA ALA A 326 13.26 -0.35 9.23
C ALA A 326 13.79 1.08 8.98
N VAL A 327 12.90 2.07 8.95
CA VAL A 327 13.23 3.48 8.83
C VAL A 327 14.11 3.97 9.98
N GLN A 328 13.73 3.69 11.23
CA GLN A 328 14.49 4.12 12.40
C GLN A 328 15.90 3.52 12.41
N TYR A 329 16.03 2.27 11.95
CA TYR A 329 17.33 1.64 11.79
C TYR A 329 18.19 2.35 10.73
N LEU A 330 17.61 2.69 9.58
CA LEU A 330 18.30 3.43 8.52
C LEU A 330 18.67 4.85 8.95
N GLU A 331 17.78 5.55 9.66
CA GLU A 331 18.01 6.89 10.20
C GLU A 331 19.21 6.91 11.16
N ARG A 332 19.25 5.98 12.11
CA ARG A 332 20.37 5.86 13.07
C ARG A 332 21.71 5.60 12.39
N ARG A 333 21.70 4.95 11.22
CA ARG A 333 22.91 4.70 10.42
C ARG A 333 23.31 5.91 9.56
N ALA A 334 22.34 6.67 9.04
CA ALA A 334 22.57 7.79 8.13
C ALA A 334 22.89 9.12 8.86
N VAL A 335 22.46 9.27 10.11
CA VAL A 335 22.69 10.48 10.94
C VAL A 335 24.01 10.41 11.72
N ARG A 336 24.65 9.23 11.80
CA ARG A 336 26.03 9.07 12.28
C ARG A 336 27.04 9.56 11.24
#